data_AF-A0A2G9Z6F2-F1
#
_entry.id   AF-A0A2G9Z6F2-F1
#
_cell.length_a   1.000
_cell.length_b   1.000
_cell.length_c   1.000
_cell.angle_alpha   90.00
_cell.angle_beta   90.00
_cell.angle_gamma   90.00
#
_symmetry.space_group_name_H-M   'P 1'
#
loop_
_entity.id
_entity.type
_entity.pdbx_description
1 polymer ?
#
loop_
_entity_poly.entity_id
_entity_poly.type
_entity_poly.pdbx_seq_one_letter_code
_entity_poly.pdbx_strand_id
1 'polypeptide(L)'
;MGFDCKLEKLFCFIYNTGFVNGLMENEYDCVFVGKFDGNPNPNPKEIMNHKWITLKYLNKDIRKNTNKYTVWLKIVLNKLIIPKH
;
A
#
# COMPACT_ATOMS: atom_id res chain seq x y z
N MET A 1 7.19 -1.40 -11.24
CA MET A 1 8.37 -0.75 -10.62
C MET A 1 9.69 -1.07 -11.33
N GLY A 2 9.75 -1.99 -12.32
CA GLY A 2 10.96 -2.23 -13.11
C GLY A 2 12.04 -3.05 -12.39
N PHE A 3 11.67 -3.87 -11.40
CA PHE A 3 12.56 -4.77 -10.68
C PHE A 3 11.83 -6.07 -10.34
N ASP A 4 12.59 -7.07 -9.91
CA ASP A 4 12.09 -8.33 -9.35
C ASP A 4 12.70 -8.61 -7.97
N CYS A 5 11.96 -9.31 -7.10
CA CYS A 5 12.43 -9.76 -5.79
C CYS A 5 11.60 -10.94 -5.29
N LYS A 6 12.17 -11.74 -4.37
CA LYS A 6 11.43 -12.80 -3.69
C LYS A 6 10.31 -12.18 -2.82
N LEU A 7 9.10 -12.69 -2.98
CA LEU A 7 7.92 -12.25 -2.24
C LEU A 7 7.47 -13.31 -1.23
N GLU A 8 7.03 -12.84 -0.07
CA GLU A 8 6.37 -13.63 0.97
C GLU A 8 4.94 -13.09 1.16
N LYS A 9 3.97 -14.00 1.13
CA LYS A 9 2.57 -13.65 1.39
C LYS A 9 2.37 -13.43 2.88
N LEU A 10 1.78 -12.29 3.26
CA LEU A 10 1.48 -11.99 4.66
C LEU A 10 0.05 -12.37 5.03
N PHE A 11 -0.94 -11.80 4.34
CA PHE A 11 -2.36 -12.04 4.58
C PHE A 11 -3.20 -11.54 3.41
N CYS A 12 -4.49 -11.88 3.40
CA CYS A 12 -5.47 -11.26 2.51
C CYS A 12 -6.65 -10.69 3.31
N PHE A 13 -7.39 -9.78 2.72
CA PHE A 13 -8.59 -9.19 3.29
C PHE A 13 -9.58 -8.82 2.19
N ILE A 14 -10.85 -8.70 2.56
CA ILE A 14 -11.91 -8.20 1.67
C ILE A 14 -12.21 -6.76 2.07
N TYR A 15 -12.36 -5.87 1.09
CA TYR A 15 -12.85 -4.52 1.32
C TYR A 15 -13.81 -4.09 0.21
N ASN A 16 -14.74 -3.21 0.56
CA ASN A 16 -15.65 -2.56 -0.37
C ASN A 16 -15.65 -1.06 -0.09
N THR A 17 -15.39 -0.23 -1.09
CA THR A 17 -15.39 1.23 -0.96
C THR A 17 -15.83 1.91 -2.26
N GLY A 18 -16.58 2.99 -2.12
CA GLY A 18 -17.01 3.85 -3.23
C GLY A 18 -16.27 5.18 -3.24
N PHE A 19 -16.10 5.75 -4.43
CA PHE A 19 -15.47 7.04 -4.67
C PHE A 19 -16.49 8.09 -5.12
N VAL A 20 -16.15 9.36 -4.95
CA VAL A 20 -17.02 10.50 -5.31
C VAL A 20 -17.40 10.52 -6.79
N ASN A 21 -16.55 9.97 -7.66
CA ASN A 21 -16.79 9.87 -9.10
C ASN A 21 -17.69 8.67 -9.50
N GLY A 22 -18.27 7.96 -8.54
CA GLY A 22 -19.16 6.81 -8.79
C GLY A 22 -18.43 5.49 -9.04
N LEU A 23 -17.09 5.47 -9.03
CA LEU A 23 -16.34 4.22 -9.06
C LEU A 23 -16.44 3.49 -7.72
N MET A 24 -16.33 2.16 -7.75
CA MET A 24 -16.33 1.30 -6.57
C MET A 24 -15.22 0.26 -6.70
N GLU A 25 -14.56 -0.02 -5.58
CA GLU A 25 -13.67 -1.18 -5.38
C GLU A 25 -14.40 -2.18 -4.48
N ASN A 26 -14.47 -3.44 -4.90
CA ASN A 26 -14.97 -4.57 -4.09
C ASN A 26 -14.05 -5.77 -4.33
N GLU A 27 -13.03 -5.91 -3.50
CA GLU A 27 -11.86 -6.74 -3.82
C GLU A 27 -11.48 -7.68 -2.69
N TYR A 28 -10.93 -8.84 -3.09
CA TYR A 28 -10.14 -9.72 -2.23
C TYR A 28 -8.66 -9.41 -2.48
N ASP A 29 -8.06 -8.61 -1.60
CA ASP A 29 -6.70 -8.08 -1.75
C ASP A 29 -5.72 -8.88 -0.88
N CYS A 30 -4.60 -9.29 -1.47
CA CYS A 30 -3.58 -10.10 -0.83
C CYS A 30 -2.26 -9.32 -0.74
N VAL A 31 -1.78 -9.15 0.49
CA VAL A 31 -0.55 -8.42 0.78
C VAL A 31 0.65 -9.35 0.70
N PHE A 32 1.63 -8.96 -0.11
CA PHE A 32 2.94 -9.58 -0.20
C PHE A 32 4.02 -8.59 0.22
N VAL A 33 5.10 -9.10 0.81
CA VAL A 33 6.28 -8.32 1.17
C VAL A 33 7.52 -8.90 0.50
N GLY A 34 8.41 -8.01 0.04
CA GLY A 34 9.71 -8.36 -0.50
C GLY A 34 10.76 -7.36 -0.02
N LYS A 35 12.03 -7.73 -0.18
CA LYS A 35 13.17 -6.85 0.10
C LYS A 35 13.90 -6.58 -1.21
N PHE A 36 14.21 -5.31 -1.46
CA PHE A 36 14.89 -4.87 -2.66
C PHE A 36 15.79 -3.69 -2.31
N ASP A 37 17.08 -3.84 -2.60
CA ASP A 37 18.12 -2.84 -2.27
C ASP A 37 18.60 -2.05 -3.50
N GLY A 38 17.96 -2.27 -4.66
CA GLY A 38 18.28 -1.56 -5.90
C GLY A 38 17.47 -0.28 -6.10
N ASN A 39 17.69 0.36 -7.26
CA ASN A 39 16.91 1.52 -7.68
C ASN A 39 15.74 1.08 -8.58
N PRO A 40 14.48 1.40 -8.24
CA PRO A 40 13.35 1.07 -9.10
C PRO A 40 13.37 1.94 -10.38
N ASN A 41 12.93 1.35 -11.49
CA ASN A 41 12.75 2.03 -12.77
C ASN A 41 11.27 1.94 -13.21
N PRO A 42 10.38 2.73 -12.60
CA PRO A 42 8.95 2.63 -12.86
C PRO A 42 8.55 3.18 -14.23
N ASN A 43 7.46 2.64 -14.80
CA ASN A 43 6.85 3.20 -16.00
C ASN A 43 6.15 4.54 -15.65
N PRO A 44 6.53 5.67 -16.26
CA PRO A 44 5.96 6.99 -15.94
C PRO A 44 4.49 7.14 -16.33
N LYS A 45 3.94 6.26 -17.19
CA LYS A 45 2.50 6.24 -17.51
C LYS A 45 1.64 5.77 -16.34
N GLU A 46 2.20 4.95 -15.45
CA GLU A 46 1.49 4.36 -14.31
C GLU A 46 1.85 5.06 -13.00
N ILE A 47 3.10 5.52 -12.86
CA ILE A 47 3.65 6.03 -11.61
C ILE A 47 4.24 7.42 -11.84
N MET A 48 3.62 8.42 -11.21
CA MET A 48 4.11 9.80 -11.26
C MET A 48 5.33 10.04 -10.36
N ASN A 49 5.42 9.36 -9.21
CA ASN A 49 6.53 9.51 -8.26
C ASN A 49 6.60 8.32 -7.28
N HIS A 50 7.75 8.12 -6.62
CA HIS A 50 7.94 7.16 -5.54
C HIS A 50 8.86 7.73 -4.44
N LYS A 51 8.75 7.23 -3.22
CA LYS A 51 9.62 7.63 -2.11
C LYS A 51 9.89 6.46 -1.18
N TRP A 52 11.11 6.39 -0.66
CA TRP A 52 11.44 5.51 0.47
C TRP A 52 11.05 6.19 1.78
N ILE A 53 10.28 5.50 2.62
CA ILE A 53 9.79 6.04 3.91
C ILE A 53 9.65 4.90 4.92
N THR A 54 9.91 5.18 6.20
CA THR A 54 9.69 4.19 7.26
C THR A 54 8.20 4.03 7.57
N LEU A 55 7.79 2.84 8.02
CA LEU A 55 6.39 2.58 8.41
C LEU A 55 5.89 3.53 9.50
N LYS A 56 6.76 3.91 10.45
CA LYS A 56 6.44 4.88 11.50
C LYS A 56 6.06 6.25 10.93
N TYR A 57 6.85 6.77 9.99
CA TYR A 57 6.56 8.04 9.34
C TYR A 57 5.35 7.94 8.41
N LEU A 58 5.22 6.85 7.65
CA LEU A 58 4.07 6.61 6.79
C LEU A 58 2.76 6.60 7.61
N ASN A 59 2.72 5.93 8.76
CA ASN A 59 1.54 5.91 9.64
C ASN A 59 1.16 7.31 10.12
N LYS A 60 2.15 8.11 10.53
CA LYS A 60 1.92 9.49 10.94
C LYS A 60 1.38 10.33 9.78
N ASP A 61 1.94 10.15 8.58
CA ASP A 61 1.54 10.93 7.40
C ASP A 61 0.15 10.54 6.89
N ILE A 62 -0.20 9.25 6.91
CA ILE A 62 -1.56 8.77 6.61
C ILE A 62 -2.58 9.40 7.55
N ARG A 63 -2.28 9.48 8.85
CA ARG A 63 -3.19 10.10 9.83
C ARG A 63 -3.34 11.60 9.63
N LYS A 64 -2.27 12.30 9.22
CA LYS A 64 -2.29 13.75 9.00
C LYS A 64 -2.91 14.12 7.65
N ASN A 65 -2.69 13.30 6.63
CA ASN A 65 -3.03 13.58 5.23
C ASN A 65 -3.85 12.44 4.63
N THR A 66 -4.92 12.01 5.31
CA THR A 66 -5.76 10.85 4.96
C THR A 66 -6.16 10.78 3.50
N ASN A 67 -6.49 11.93 2.88
CA ASN A 67 -6.98 11.98 1.50
C ASN A 67 -5.89 11.76 0.44
N LYS A 68 -4.60 11.79 0.82
CA LYS A 68 -3.48 11.48 -0.08
C LYS A 68 -3.26 9.99 -0.29
N TYR A 69 -3.95 9.14 0.47
CA TYR A 69 -3.70 7.71 0.53
C TYR A 69 -4.97 6.91 0.24
N THR A 70 -4.81 5.80 -0.48
CA THR A 70 -5.89 4.88 -0.82
C THR A 70 -6.46 4.19 0.41
N VAL A 71 -7.68 3.65 0.27
CA VAL A 71 -8.37 2.95 1.36
C VAL A 71 -7.64 1.67 1.73
N TRP A 72 -7.24 0.86 0.74
CA TRP A 72 -6.51 -0.39 0.97
C TRP A 72 -5.21 -0.17 1.75
N LEU A 73 -4.42 0.88 1.46
CA LEU A 73 -3.15 1.13 2.16
C LEU A 73 -3.36 1.41 3.65
N LYS A 74 -4.45 2.12 4.00
CA LYS A 74 -4.85 2.39 5.40
C LYS A 74 -5.19 1.09 6.12
N ILE A 75 -5.92 0.20 5.47
CA ILE A 75 -6.30 -1.12 6.01
C ILE A 75 -5.05 -1.97 6.26
N VAL A 76 -4.16 -2.05 5.26
CA VAL A 76 -2.89 -2.80 5.35
C VAL A 76 -2.04 -2.29 6.51
N LEU A 77 -1.84 -0.97 6.60
CA LEU A 77 -0.96 -0.41 7.62
C LEU A 77 -1.51 -0.60 9.05
N ASN A 78 -2.82 -0.51 9.23
CA ASN A 78 -3.45 -0.83 10.52
C ASN A 78 -3.21 -2.30 10.91
N LYS A 79 -3.30 -3.24 9.97
CA LYS A 79 -3.03 -4.66 10.22
C LYS A 79 -1.55 -4.97 10.47
N LEU A 80 -0.63 -4.17 9.94
CA LEU A 80 0.82 -4.34 10.15
C LEU A 80 1.31 -3.76 11.49
N ILE A 81 0.68 -2.69 11.98
CA ILE A 81 1.13 -1.98 13.18
C ILE A 81 0.46 -2.50 14.45
N ILE A 82 -0.75 -3.06 14.36
CA ILE A 82 -1.42 -3.66 15.51
C ILE A 82 -0.77 -5.03 15.77
N PRO A 83 -0.11 -5.24 16.93
CA PRO A 83 0.42 -6.55 17.29
C PRO A 83 -0.73 -7.57 17.31
N LYS A 84 -0.53 -8.73 16.69
CA LYS A 84 -1.39 -9.87 16.96
C LYS A 84 -1.06 -10.37 18.37
N HIS A 85 -2.03 -10.28 19.28
CA HIS A 85 -1.97 -10.97 20.58
C HIS A 85 -2.05 -12.48 20.38
#